data_AF-A0A8R1EGU3-F1
#
_entry.id   AF-A0A8R1EGU3-F1
#
_cell.length_a   1.000
_cell.length_b   1.000
_cell.length_c   1.000
_cell.angle_alpha   90.00
_cell.angle_beta   90.00
_cell.angle_gamma   90.00
#
_symmetry.space_group_name_H-M   'P 1'
#
loop_
_entity.id
_entity.type
_entity.pdbx_description
1 polymer ?
#
loop_
_entity_poly.entity_id
_entity_poly.type
_entity_poly.pdbx_seq_one_letter_code
_entity_poly.pdbx_strand_id
1 'polypeptide(L)'
;SFKRKCILYSFAIGSNKKKDTFVPRITCYEDKNLPFNLKRTQFPVKLAFAISINKAQGQSFGRVGLYLPEDVFAHGQTYVALSRTRSKNELFIKSTSERLFNVVYKEIL
;
A
#
# COMPACT_ATOMS: atom_id res chain seq x y z
N SER A 1 -13.28 5.96 -29.87
CA SER A 1 -13.01 4.89 -28.88
C SER A 1 -11.81 5.23 -27.98
N PHE A 2 -11.87 6.34 -27.23
CA PHE A 2 -10.78 6.81 -26.33
C PHE A 2 -11.13 6.59 -24.84
N LYS A 3 -12.42 6.73 -24.49
CA LYS A 3 -12.96 6.55 -23.14
C LYS A 3 -12.72 5.17 -22.51
N ARG A 4 -12.45 4.11 -23.29
CA ARG A 4 -12.18 2.76 -22.76
C ARG A 4 -10.72 2.51 -22.36
N LYS A 5 -9.79 3.43 -22.65
CA LYS A 5 -8.34 3.25 -22.43
C LYS A 5 -7.73 4.21 -21.41
N CYS A 6 -8.52 5.16 -20.89
CA CYS A 6 -8.09 6.19 -19.96
C CYS A 6 -9.08 6.31 -18.79
N ILE A 7 -8.59 6.62 -17.60
CA ILE A 7 -9.41 7.04 -16.46
C ILE A 7 -9.41 8.57 -16.42
N LEU A 8 -10.59 9.18 -16.29
CA LEU A 8 -10.75 10.59 -15.99
C LEU A 8 -10.83 10.76 -14.47
N TYR A 9 -10.03 11.67 -13.91
CA TYR A 9 -10.06 11.97 -12.47
C TYR A 9 -9.79 13.45 -12.23
N SER A 10 -10.15 13.92 -11.03
CA SER A 10 -9.80 15.24 -10.53
C SER A 10 -9.07 15.12 -9.19
N PHE A 11 -8.14 16.04 -8.95
CA PHE A 11 -7.40 16.07 -7.69
C PHE A 11 -8.29 16.60 -6.57
N ALA A 12 -8.40 15.84 -5.48
CA ALA A 12 -9.13 16.27 -4.29
C ALA A 12 -8.40 17.37 -3.50
N ILE A 13 -7.06 17.39 -3.54
CA ILE A 13 -6.18 18.22 -2.71
C ILE A 13 -4.94 18.65 -3.54
N GLY A 14 -4.25 19.71 -3.12
CA GLY A 14 -2.99 20.18 -3.70
C GLY A 14 -3.17 21.34 -4.68
N SER A 15 -2.07 21.80 -5.28
CA SER A 15 -2.04 22.92 -6.23
C SER A 15 -2.86 22.67 -7.51
N ASN A 16 -3.13 21.41 -7.85
CA ASN A 16 -3.93 21.01 -9.00
C ASN A 16 -5.38 20.63 -8.65
N LYS A 17 -5.89 21.04 -7.48
CA LYS A 17 -7.25 20.71 -7.01
C LYS A 17 -8.31 21.08 -8.05
N LYS A 18 -9.30 20.18 -8.27
CA LYS A 18 -10.37 20.30 -9.28
C LYS A 18 -9.93 20.32 -10.76
N LYS A 19 -8.65 20.07 -11.06
CA LYS A 19 -8.19 19.94 -12.44
C LYS A 19 -8.49 18.53 -12.96
N ASP A 20 -9.28 18.46 -14.03
CA ASP A 20 -9.56 17.21 -14.75
C ASP A 20 -8.32 16.75 -15.51
N THR A 21 -7.87 15.53 -15.22
CA THR A 21 -6.68 14.92 -15.80
C THR A 21 -6.96 13.49 -16.24
N PHE A 22 -6.24 13.02 -17.26
CA PHE A 22 -6.37 11.67 -17.78
C PHE A 22 -5.20 10.79 -17.35
N VAL A 23 -5.50 9.57 -16.91
CA VAL A 23 -4.50 8.52 -16.70
C VAL A 23 -4.64 7.45 -17.79
N PRO A 24 -3.66 7.28 -18.69
CA PRO A 24 -3.66 6.18 -19.64
C PRO A 24 -3.19 4.88 -18.98
N ARG A 25 -3.50 3.74 -19.61
CA ARG A 25 -2.85 2.48 -19.26
C ARG A 25 -1.39 2.50 -19.72
N ILE A 26 -0.50 1.99 -18.88
CA ILE A 26 0.92 1.81 -19.21
C ILE A 26 1.27 0.31 -19.23
N THR A 27 2.27 -0.05 -20.03
CA THR A 27 2.85 -1.41 -19.97
C THR A 27 3.84 -1.44 -18.81
N CYS A 28 3.58 -2.26 -17.79
CA CYS A 28 4.42 -2.35 -16.60
C CYS A 28 5.40 -3.53 -16.64
N TYR A 29 5.16 -4.50 -17.51
CA TYR A 29 5.98 -5.70 -17.61
C TYR A 29 5.80 -6.31 -19.00
N GLU A 30 6.91 -6.76 -19.57
CA GLU A 30 6.96 -7.49 -20.83
C GLU A 30 8.05 -8.56 -20.73
N ASP A 31 7.67 -9.82 -20.94
CA ASP A 31 8.60 -10.94 -20.96
C ASP A 31 8.38 -11.78 -22.23
N LYS A 32 9.49 -11.99 -22.93
CA LYS A 32 9.56 -12.72 -24.21
C LYS A 32 10.32 -14.04 -24.07
N ASN A 33 10.89 -14.33 -22.89
CA ASN A 33 11.64 -15.55 -22.61
C ASN A 33 10.73 -16.70 -22.17
N LEU A 34 9.44 -16.43 -21.99
CA LEU A 34 8.41 -17.43 -21.73
C LEU A 34 7.95 -18.07 -23.05
N PRO A 35 7.37 -19.28 -23.03
CA PRO A 35 6.80 -19.93 -24.22
C PRO A 35 5.62 -19.15 -24.85
N PHE A 36 5.23 -18.02 -24.26
CA PHE A 36 4.24 -17.07 -24.77
C PHE A 36 4.67 -15.64 -24.41
N ASN A 37 4.24 -14.66 -25.22
CA ASN A 37 4.49 -13.25 -24.94
C ASN A 37 3.63 -12.77 -23.77
N LEU A 38 4.24 -12.53 -22.61
CA LEU A 38 3.55 -12.01 -21.44
C LEU A 38 3.70 -10.49 -21.39
N LYS A 39 2.60 -9.77 -21.64
CA LYS A 39 2.55 -8.31 -21.53
C LYS A 39 1.51 -7.86 -20.51
N ARG A 40 1.94 -7.15 -19.46
CA ARG A 40 1.05 -6.58 -18.44
C ARG A 40 0.82 -5.09 -18.69
N THR A 41 -0.38 -4.74 -19.13
CA THR A 41 -0.80 -3.35 -19.32
C THR A 41 -1.87 -2.98 -18.29
N GLN A 42 -1.64 -1.97 -17.45
CA GLN A 42 -2.55 -1.56 -16.37
C GLN A 42 -2.57 -0.04 -16.19
N PHE A 43 -3.59 0.48 -15.51
CA PHE A 43 -3.54 1.86 -15.04
C PHE A 43 -2.54 1.96 -13.89
N PRO A 44 -1.67 2.99 -13.86
CA PRO A 44 -0.71 3.23 -12.77
C PRO A 44 -1.41 3.82 -11.53
N VAL A 45 -2.53 3.23 -11.11
CA VAL A 45 -3.28 3.65 -9.93
C VAL A 45 -3.54 2.44 -9.04
N LYS A 46 -3.47 2.64 -7.73
CA LYS A 46 -3.81 1.65 -6.73
C LYS A 46 -4.64 2.34 -5.65
N LEU A 47 -5.69 1.67 -5.16
CA LEU A 47 -6.41 2.12 -3.98
C LEU A 47 -5.42 2.18 -2.81
N ALA A 48 -5.34 3.34 -2.15
CA ALA A 48 -4.38 3.60 -1.08
C ALA A 48 -5.05 3.77 0.29
N PHE A 49 -6.35 3.50 0.42
CA PHE A 49 -7.05 3.60 1.70
C PHE A 49 -6.57 2.55 2.71
N ALA A 50 -6.26 1.35 2.22
CA ALA A 50 -5.60 0.30 2.99
C ALA A 50 -4.37 -0.17 2.24
N ILE A 51 -3.24 -0.25 2.94
CA ILE A 51 -1.97 -0.76 2.41
C ILE A 51 -1.44 -1.84 3.35
N SER A 52 -0.71 -2.81 2.81
CA SER A 52 -0.05 -3.81 3.64
C SER A 52 1.11 -3.19 4.42
N ILE A 53 1.42 -3.76 5.60
CA ILE A 53 2.53 -3.33 6.45
C ILE A 53 3.85 -3.25 5.66
N ASN A 54 4.15 -4.25 4.84
CA ASN A 54 5.35 -4.27 3.99
C ASN A 54 5.39 -3.11 2.99
N LYS A 55 4.24 -2.67 2.47
CA LYS A 55 4.18 -1.51 1.55
C LYS A 55 4.28 -0.18 2.29
N ALA A 56 3.87 -0.13 3.56
CA ALA A 56 3.99 1.05 4.41
C ALA A 56 5.44 1.31 4.90
N GLN A 57 6.35 0.34 4.76
CA GLN A 57 7.75 0.50 5.16
C GLN A 57 8.40 1.71 4.47
N GLY A 58 9.12 2.53 5.24
CA GLY A 58 9.71 3.80 4.80
C GLY A 58 8.75 4.99 4.76
N GLN A 59 7.43 4.79 4.91
CA GLN A 59 6.44 5.88 4.89
C GLN A 59 6.07 6.38 6.29
N SER A 60 5.63 7.64 6.39
CA SER A 60 5.06 8.23 7.60
C SER A 60 3.64 8.70 7.34
N PHE A 61 2.70 8.37 8.23
CA PHE A 61 1.31 8.77 8.12
C PHE A 61 0.88 9.60 9.33
N GLY A 62 -0.04 10.53 9.09
CA GLY A 62 -0.62 11.36 10.15
C GLY A 62 -1.51 10.55 11.10
N ARG A 63 -2.36 9.68 10.55
CA ARG A 63 -3.28 8.77 11.27
C ARG A 63 -3.25 7.40 10.63
N VAL A 64 -3.25 6.33 11.44
CA VAL A 64 -3.24 4.94 10.95
C VAL A 64 -4.22 4.09 11.75
N GLY A 65 -5.04 3.34 11.02
CA GLY A 65 -5.75 2.18 11.54
C GLY A 65 -4.98 0.90 11.19
N LEU A 66 -4.50 0.18 12.21
CA LEU A 66 -3.86 -1.12 12.07
C LEU A 66 -4.91 -2.22 12.31
N TYR A 67 -5.25 -2.95 11.26
CA TYR A 67 -6.19 -4.06 11.32
C TYR A 67 -5.45 -5.39 11.28
N LEU A 68 -5.55 -6.16 12.36
CA LEU A 68 -4.85 -7.43 12.59
C LEU A 68 -5.87 -8.51 13.02
N PRO A 69 -6.62 -9.09 12.07
CA PRO A 69 -7.53 -10.19 12.39
C PRO A 69 -6.78 -11.45 12.85
N GLU A 70 -5.54 -11.60 12.43
CA GLU A 70 -4.59 -12.64 12.82
C GLU A 70 -3.26 -11.98 13.23
N ASP A 71 -2.42 -12.72 13.96
CA ASP A 71 -1.10 -12.25 14.38
C ASP A 71 -0.16 -12.04 13.20
N VAL A 72 0.81 -11.12 13.36
CA VAL A 72 1.83 -10.90 12.33
C VAL A 72 2.71 -12.14 12.18
N PHE A 73 3.08 -12.46 10.94
CA PHE A 73 3.81 -13.69 10.64
C PHE A 73 5.32 -13.48 10.50
N ALA A 74 5.78 -12.25 10.29
CA ALA A 74 7.18 -11.97 9.97
C ALA A 74 7.86 -11.03 10.97
N HIS A 75 9.18 -11.20 11.06
CA HIS A 75 10.06 -10.40 11.90
C HIS A 75 9.91 -8.90 11.67
N GLY A 76 9.78 -8.14 12.75
CA GLY A 76 9.75 -6.69 12.69
C GLY A 76 8.50 -6.10 12.04
N GLN A 77 7.52 -6.89 11.59
CA GLN A 77 6.29 -6.36 10.97
C GLN A 77 5.47 -5.52 11.96
N THR A 78 5.34 -5.97 13.21
CA THR A 78 4.68 -5.18 14.27
C THR A 78 5.41 -3.85 14.45
N TYR A 79 6.74 -3.86 14.55
CA TYR A 79 7.52 -2.64 14.66
C TYR A 79 7.34 -1.72 13.45
N VAL A 80 7.39 -2.26 12.24
CA VAL A 80 7.15 -1.49 11.01
C VAL A 80 5.77 -0.86 11.07
N ALA A 81 4.72 -1.59 11.44
CA ALA A 81 3.36 -1.06 11.53
C ALA A 81 3.22 0.06 12.57
N LEU A 82 3.74 -0.13 13.78
CA LEU A 82 3.65 0.84 14.87
C LEU A 82 4.44 2.12 14.57
N SER A 83 5.63 1.98 13.98
CA SER A 83 6.52 3.10 13.65
C SER A 83 6.03 3.98 12.49
N ARG A 84 4.89 3.66 11.85
CA ARG A 84 4.33 4.50 10.79
C ARG A 84 3.64 5.76 11.30
N THR A 85 3.38 5.84 12.60
CA THR A 85 2.77 7.00 13.27
C THR A 85 3.75 7.66 14.23
N ARG A 86 3.61 8.96 14.44
CA ARG A 86 4.48 9.74 15.33
C ARG A 86 3.97 9.83 16.77
N SER A 87 2.69 9.53 16.99
CA SER A 87 2.02 9.65 18.29
C SER A 87 1.05 8.50 18.49
N LYS A 88 0.98 8.00 19.73
CA LYS A 88 0.04 6.95 20.15
C LYS A 88 -1.41 7.32 19.87
N ASN A 89 -1.77 8.59 19.99
CA ASN A 89 -3.15 9.06 19.80
C ASN A 89 -3.61 8.98 18.34
N GLU A 90 -2.67 8.85 17.41
CA GLU A 90 -2.94 8.77 15.98
C GLU A 90 -2.91 7.32 15.45
N LEU A 91 -2.73 6.35 16.35
CA LEU A 91 -2.67 4.93 16.05
C LEU A 91 -3.87 4.20 16.68
N PHE A 92 -4.67 3.57 15.83
CA PHE A 92 -5.81 2.77 16.25
C PHE A 92 -5.57 1.32 15.85
N ILE A 93 -5.55 0.41 16.82
CA ILE A 93 -5.30 -1.01 16.57
C ILE A 93 -6.61 -1.77 16.77
N LYS A 94 -7.02 -2.50 15.74
CA LYS A 94 -8.13 -3.47 15.81
C LYS A 94 -7.53 -4.86 15.62
N SER A 95 -7.48 -5.60 16.72
CA SER A 95 -6.96 -6.97 16.79
C SER A 95 -8.02 -7.93 17.30
N THR A 96 -7.96 -9.19 16.89
CA THR A 96 -8.77 -10.29 17.48
C THR A 96 -8.22 -10.68 18.85
N SER A 97 -6.89 -10.67 19.00
CA SER A 97 -6.17 -10.98 20.23
C SER A 97 -5.93 -9.72 21.06
N GLU A 98 -6.04 -9.81 22.39
CA GLU A 98 -5.68 -8.71 23.32
C GLU A 98 -4.17 -8.41 23.32
N ARG A 99 -3.35 -9.40 22.93
CA ARG A 99 -1.90 -9.29 22.83
C ARG A 99 -1.48 -9.45 21.38
N LEU A 100 -0.56 -8.61 20.94
CA LEU A 100 0.10 -8.76 19.65
C LEU A 100 1.42 -9.51 19.85
N PHE A 101 1.63 -10.57 19.10
CA PHE A 101 2.91 -11.26 19.09
C PHE A 101 3.92 -10.48 18.24
N ASN A 102 5.13 -10.31 18.77
CA ASN A 102 6.25 -9.83 18.00
C ASN A 102 7.13 -11.03 17.65
N VAL A 103 7.20 -11.36 16.37
CA VAL A 103 8.12 -12.40 15.88
C VAL A 103 9.54 -11.82 15.91
N VAL A 104 10.43 -12.44 16.69
CA VAL A 104 11.85 -12.05 16.82
C VAL A 104 12.75 -13.21 16.37
N TYR A 105 13.57 -13.02 15.32
CA TYR A 105 14.56 -14.00 14.89
C TYR A 105 15.89 -13.60 15.53
N LYS A 106 16.35 -14.42 16.48
CA LYS A 106 17.57 -14.16 17.24
C LYS A 106 18.85 -14.20 16.38
N GLU A 107 18.81 -14.82 15.21
CA GLU A 107 19.95 -14.96 14.29
C GLU A 107 20.29 -13.67 13.52
N ILE A 108 19.43 -12.65 13.59
CA ILE A 108 19.56 -11.38 12.87
C ILE A 108 19.82 -10.21 13.85
N LEU A 109 20.06 -10.53 15.14
CA LEU A 109 20.47 -9.60 16.18
C LEU A 109 21.95 -9.76 16.48
#